data_AF-A0AAP4EB57-F1
#
_entry.id   AF-A0AAP4EB57-F1
#
_cell.length_a   1.000
_cell.length_b   1.000
_cell.length_c   1.000
_cell.angle_alpha   90.00
_cell.angle_beta   90.00
_cell.angle_gamma   90.00
#
_symmetry.space_group_name_H-M   'P 1'
#
loop_
_entity.id
_entity.type
_entity.pdbx_description
1 polymer ?
#
loop_
_entity_poly.entity_id
_entity_poly.type
_entity_poly.pdbx_seq_one_letter_code
_entity_poly.pdbx_strand_id
1 'polypeptide(L)'
;MSLTEWLHTASRQLQGGLKLLGSVPRVAEEAWEGKRAAWTESRKLRSPLRELAWDYHTAQAAMNEAEAIMLVNGPATRPSSLNMPLCETDCELLERIKNDTAQENRSNVTRTAAYLECYRGYPELHWALLAHLVSRNGGYNMTDLKGGLIGNLFGEQEKEWLYRLLERCNALIFQDAYPQLQLYMHSRHLGRSCFHLLPYFHVSPFMKPFWERFWAWRDSSLLTVALIINEQNYIEGRVVKDPYFQKFVTHKPGFYLHDWLQLNQVIFPLGLNGGLAGLVMERFGHLDERIGFGKSLYAMLFGHQQVLDQVSAFAKSVPHTGSRSDYWPGLFTPNEQKALHSPDESATLLAHEWLPPGQRLYSPELNAVWSDTAYDPIPRYDWFQDGSTLGHLSEPRRPLLFAMRHEHRHGIQKTAMAHVAHNSLQPFH
;
A
#
# COMPACT_ATOMS: atom_id res chain seq x y z
N MET A 1 -20.70 35.64 -14.54
CA MET A 1 -21.85 34.71 -14.46
C MET A 1 -22.45 34.81 -13.08
N SER A 2 -23.75 35.08 -13.00
CA SER A 2 -24.47 35.15 -11.72
C SER A 2 -24.75 33.74 -11.18
N LEU A 3 -24.81 33.59 -9.86
CA LEU A 3 -25.09 32.31 -9.17
C LEU A 3 -26.40 31.66 -9.67
N THR A 4 -27.35 32.50 -10.07
CA THR A 4 -28.65 32.13 -10.66
C THR A 4 -28.51 31.54 -12.07
N GLU A 5 -27.60 32.04 -12.90
CA GLU A 5 -27.30 31.45 -14.21
C GLU A 5 -26.59 30.09 -14.07
N TRP A 6 -25.70 29.95 -13.08
CA TRP A 6 -25.04 28.67 -12.80
C TRP A 6 -26.04 27.60 -12.33
N LEU A 7 -26.95 27.95 -11.42
CA LEU A 7 -28.01 27.04 -10.94
C LEU A 7 -29.00 26.66 -12.05
N HIS A 8 -29.32 27.57 -12.98
CA HIS A 8 -30.16 27.24 -14.13
C HIS A 8 -29.46 26.35 -15.16
N THR A 9 -28.15 26.49 -15.32
CA THR A 9 -27.35 25.64 -16.21
C THR A 9 -27.17 24.23 -15.61
N ALA A 10 -26.96 24.15 -14.30
CA ALA A 10 -26.90 22.90 -13.54
C ALA A 10 -28.26 22.16 -13.53
N SER A 11 -29.40 22.86 -13.45
CA SER A 11 -30.72 22.22 -13.50
C SER A 11 -31.07 21.69 -14.90
N ARG A 12 -30.64 22.38 -15.98
CA ARG A 12 -30.76 21.88 -17.35
C ARG A 12 -29.80 20.72 -17.65
N GLN A 13 -28.61 20.69 -17.05
CA GLN A 13 -27.69 19.54 -17.13
C GLN A 13 -28.21 18.33 -16.35
N LEU A 14 -28.88 18.53 -15.21
CA LEU A 14 -29.63 17.47 -14.52
C LEU A 14 -30.75 16.89 -15.38
N GLN A 15 -31.45 17.72 -16.18
CA GLN A 15 -32.43 17.23 -17.16
C GLN A 15 -31.79 16.52 -18.37
N GLY A 16 -30.54 16.83 -18.73
CA GLY A 16 -29.75 16.06 -19.70
C GLY A 16 -29.26 14.71 -19.15
N GLY A 17 -28.96 14.65 -17.85
CA GLY A 17 -28.65 13.43 -17.10
C GLY A 17 -29.85 12.50 -16.91
N LEU A 18 -31.08 12.98 -17.13
CA LEU A 18 -32.29 12.13 -17.08
C LEU A 18 -32.38 11.11 -18.23
N LYS A 19 -31.51 11.17 -19.26
CA LYS A 19 -31.38 10.07 -20.24
C LYS A 19 -30.59 8.86 -19.70
N LEU A 20 -29.98 8.94 -18.51
CA LEU A 20 -29.41 7.79 -17.78
C LEU A 20 -30.45 7.01 -16.95
N LEU A 21 -31.72 7.44 -16.88
CA LEU A 21 -32.76 6.75 -16.10
C LEU A 21 -33.11 5.34 -16.61
N GLY A 22 -32.69 4.95 -17.82
CA GLY A 22 -32.82 3.58 -18.32
C GLY A 22 -31.73 2.61 -17.84
N SER A 23 -30.67 3.09 -17.21
CA SER A 23 -29.47 2.31 -16.82
C SER A 23 -29.31 2.08 -15.31
N VAL A 24 -30.05 2.85 -14.49
CA VAL A 24 -30.01 2.75 -13.02
C VAL A 24 -30.39 1.36 -12.49
N PRO A 25 -31.41 0.66 -13.03
CA PRO A 25 -31.72 -0.70 -12.58
C PRO A 25 -30.59 -1.69 -12.86
N ARG A 26 -29.98 -1.60 -14.06
CA ARG A 26 -28.93 -2.53 -14.49
C ARG A 26 -27.62 -2.34 -13.71
N VAL A 27 -27.22 -1.09 -13.46
CA VAL A 27 -26.02 -0.79 -12.65
C VAL A 27 -26.21 -1.22 -11.19
N ALA A 28 -27.41 -1.05 -10.63
CA ALA A 28 -27.72 -1.51 -9.28
C ALA A 28 -27.76 -3.04 -9.18
N GLU A 29 -28.29 -3.72 -10.21
CA GLU A 29 -28.33 -5.17 -10.32
C GLU A 29 -26.92 -5.77 -10.47
N GLU A 30 -26.09 -5.25 -11.39
CA GLU A 30 -24.68 -5.64 -11.57
C GLU A 30 -23.86 -5.44 -10.27
N ALA A 31 -24.09 -4.34 -9.55
CA ALA A 31 -23.44 -4.10 -8.26
C ALA A 31 -23.87 -5.10 -7.18
N TRP A 32 -25.14 -5.51 -7.17
CA TRP A 32 -25.65 -6.53 -6.25
C TRP A 32 -25.10 -7.92 -6.57
N GLU A 33 -25.09 -8.30 -7.84
CA GLU A 33 -24.51 -9.57 -8.30
C GLU A 33 -23.02 -9.64 -7.96
N GLY A 34 -22.27 -8.55 -8.19
CA GLY A 34 -20.86 -8.44 -7.82
C GLY A 34 -20.63 -8.64 -6.32
N LYS A 35 -21.47 -8.06 -5.46
CA LYS A 35 -21.40 -8.27 -4.01
C LYS A 35 -21.71 -9.73 -3.62
N ARG A 36 -22.72 -10.36 -4.22
CA ARG A 36 -23.05 -11.78 -3.96
C ARG A 36 -21.92 -12.71 -4.40
N ALA A 37 -21.32 -12.44 -5.55
CA ALA A 37 -20.17 -13.18 -6.05
C ALA A 37 -18.97 -13.04 -5.10
N ALA A 38 -18.64 -11.81 -4.66
CA ALA A 38 -17.56 -11.57 -3.72
C ALA A 38 -17.75 -12.30 -2.38
N TRP A 39 -18.98 -12.37 -1.85
CA TRP A 39 -19.28 -13.17 -0.65
C TRP A 39 -19.04 -14.67 -0.87
N THR A 40 -19.45 -15.18 -2.03
CA THR A 40 -19.30 -16.59 -2.40
C THR A 40 -17.83 -16.96 -2.58
N GLU A 41 -17.06 -16.14 -3.28
CA GLU A 41 -15.63 -16.31 -3.49
C GLU A 41 -14.85 -16.21 -2.17
N SER A 42 -15.14 -15.18 -1.35
CA SER A 42 -14.53 -15.03 -0.02
C SER A 42 -14.83 -16.24 0.87
N ARG A 43 -16.05 -16.80 0.80
CA ARG A 43 -16.40 -18.03 1.53
C ARG A 43 -15.54 -19.22 1.12
N LYS A 44 -15.25 -19.37 -0.18
CA LYS A 44 -14.37 -20.45 -0.68
C LYS A 44 -12.93 -20.27 -0.17
N LEU A 45 -12.41 -19.05 -0.23
CA LEU A 45 -11.04 -18.72 0.18
C LEU A 45 -10.79 -18.77 1.69
N ARG A 46 -11.85 -18.77 2.51
CA ARG A 46 -11.71 -18.76 3.98
C ARG A 46 -11.17 -20.07 4.57
N SER A 47 -11.20 -21.17 3.82
CA SER A 47 -10.78 -22.50 4.27
C SER A 47 -9.60 -23.04 3.44
N PRO A 48 -8.60 -23.70 4.05
CA PRO A 48 -8.44 -23.89 5.49
C PRO A 48 -7.96 -22.62 6.20
N LEU A 49 -8.43 -22.44 7.44
CA LEU A 49 -7.94 -21.38 8.31
C LEU A 49 -6.53 -21.71 8.77
N ARG A 50 -5.67 -20.68 8.80
CA ARG A 50 -4.35 -20.75 9.41
C ARG A 50 -4.38 -19.99 10.73
N GLU A 51 -3.76 -20.58 11.75
CA GLU A 51 -3.63 -19.93 13.06
C GLU A 51 -2.77 -18.68 12.93
N LEU A 52 -3.25 -17.60 13.54
CA LEU A 52 -2.49 -16.37 13.74
C LEU A 52 -2.20 -16.33 15.23
N ALA A 53 -1.09 -16.94 15.64
CA ALA A 53 -0.71 -16.98 17.04
C ALA A 53 -0.69 -15.55 17.59
N TRP A 54 -1.30 -15.35 18.76
CA TRP A 54 -1.34 -14.08 19.45
C TRP A 54 -1.36 -14.33 20.96
N ASP A 55 -0.22 -14.17 21.61
CA ASP A 55 -0.16 -14.25 23.07
C ASP A 55 -0.40 -12.87 23.70
N TYR A 56 -1.54 -12.74 24.37
CA TYR A 56 -1.96 -11.50 25.02
C TYR A 56 -0.99 -11.07 26.13
N HIS A 57 -0.39 -12.02 26.87
CA HIS A 57 0.57 -11.70 27.92
C HIS A 57 1.88 -11.16 27.36
N THR A 58 2.41 -11.80 26.31
CA THR A 58 3.61 -11.33 25.60
C THR A 58 3.37 -9.96 24.95
N ALA A 59 2.20 -9.75 24.34
CA ALA A 59 1.84 -8.46 23.74
C ALA A 59 1.81 -7.35 24.80
N GLN A 60 1.13 -7.57 25.93
CA GLN A 60 1.08 -6.61 27.04
C GLN A 60 2.46 -6.36 27.65
N ALA A 61 3.28 -7.41 27.81
CA ALA A 61 4.63 -7.26 28.33
C ALA A 61 5.52 -6.41 27.39
N ALA A 62 5.36 -6.57 26.07
CA ALA A 62 6.08 -5.76 25.09
C ALA A 62 5.67 -4.29 25.17
N MET A 63 4.37 -4.01 25.32
CA MET A 63 3.84 -2.65 25.51
C MET A 63 4.40 -1.99 26.77
N ASN A 64 4.34 -2.69 27.91
CA ASN A 64 4.81 -2.15 29.19
C ASN A 64 6.31 -1.82 29.13
N GLU A 65 7.10 -2.64 28.43
CA GLU A 65 8.52 -2.36 28.21
C GLU A 65 8.73 -1.16 27.28
N ALA A 66 7.94 -1.03 26.20
CA ALA A 66 8.00 0.13 25.32
C ALA A 66 7.66 1.42 26.08
N GLU A 67 6.61 1.41 26.89
CA GLU A 67 6.22 2.53 27.76
C GLU A 67 7.32 2.88 28.77
N ALA A 68 7.93 1.87 29.41
CA ALA A 68 9.06 2.10 30.31
C ALA A 68 10.26 2.74 29.59
N ILE A 69 10.59 2.28 28.37
CA ILE A 69 11.67 2.88 27.55
C ILE A 69 11.34 4.33 27.20
N MET A 70 10.09 4.64 26.85
CA MET A 70 9.62 6.00 26.56
C MET A 70 9.80 6.93 27.77
N LEU A 71 9.40 6.48 28.96
CA LEU A 71 9.53 7.24 30.20
C LEU A 71 11.00 7.51 30.58
N VAL A 72 11.89 6.56 30.31
CA VAL A 72 13.33 6.70 30.59
C VAL A 72 14.03 7.60 29.58
N ASN A 73 13.70 7.49 28.29
CA ASN A 73 14.36 8.26 27.24
C ASN A 73 13.90 9.71 27.18
N GLY A 74 12.70 10.04 27.69
CA GLY A 74 12.13 11.39 27.61
C GLY A 74 11.87 11.87 26.17
N PRO A 75 11.19 13.03 25.97
CA PRO A 75 10.72 13.42 24.64
C PRO A 75 11.80 13.92 23.65
N ALA A 76 13.04 14.10 24.10
CA ALA A 76 14.05 14.84 23.33
C ALA A 76 15.50 14.33 23.47
N THR A 77 15.74 13.24 24.20
CA THR A 77 17.10 12.81 24.50
C THR A 77 17.54 11.71 23.52
N ARG A 78 18.76 11.86 22.97
CA ARG A 78 19.45 10.74 22.28
C ARG A 78 19.37 9.51 23.19
N PRO A 79 18.92 8.35 22.70
CA PRO A 79 18.85 7.17 23.54
C PRO A 79 20.23 6.88 24.13
N SER A 80 20.28 6.59 25.43
CA SER A 80 21.53 6.35 26.17
C SER A 80 22.42 5.27 25.55
N SER A 81 21.84 4.37 24.75
CA SER A 81 22.53 3.35 23.96
C SER A 81 23.45 3.88 22.86
N LEU A 82 23.28 5.14 22.41
CA LEU A 82 24.18 5.79 21.45
C LEU A 82 25.50 6.28 22.10
N ASN A 83 25.64 6.18 23.42
CA ASN A 83 26.85 6.57 24.15
C ASN A 83 27.80 5.40 24.44
N MET A 84 27.41 4.16 24.08
CA MET A 84 28.27 2.99 24.19
C MET A 84 29.26 2.94 23.02
N PRO A 85 30.57 2.71 23.26
CA PRO A 85 31.52 2.52 22.16
C PRO A 85 31.15 1.29 21.33
N LEU A 86 31.01 1.49 20.02
CA LEU A 86 30.79 0.40 19.07
C LEU A 86 32.10 -0.33 18.78
N CYS A 87 32.03 -1.65 18.66
CA CYS A 87 33.16 -2.42 18.13
C CYS A 87 33.27 -2.27 16.61
N GLU A 88 34.42 -2.61 16.04
CA GLU A 88 34.68 -2.52 14.60
C GLU A 88 33.64 -3.29 13.77
N THR A 89 33.29 -4.52 14.20
CA THR A 89 32.26 -5.34 13.55
C THR A 89 30.88 -4.68 13.54
N ASP A 90 30.51 -3.96 14.60
CA ASP A 90 29.25 -3.23 14.64
C ASP A 90 29.27 -2.06 13.67
N CYS A 91 30.39 -1.33 13.57
CA CYS A 91 30.56 -0.24 12.61
C CYS A 91 30.46 -0.74 11.16
N GLU A 92 31.13 -1.86 10.84
CA GLU A 92 31.05 -2.49 9.51
C GLU A 92 29.62 -2.93 9.16
N LEU A 93 28.92 -3.54 10.12
CA LEU A 93 27.53 -3.95 9.95
C LEU A 93 26.60 -2.76 9.69
N LEU A 94 26.76 -1.68 10.46
CA LEU A 94 25.99 -0.45 10.29
C LEU A 94 26.20 0.13 8.88
N GLU A 95 27.45 0.27 8.44
CA GLU A 95 27.76 0.82 7.12
C GLU A 95 27.23 -0.07 5.99
N ARG A 96 27.37 -1.40 6.11
CA ARG A 96 26.79 -2.33 5.13
C ARG A 96 25.28 -2.16 5.02
N ILE A 97 24.56 -2.20 6.16
CA ILE A 97 23.10 -2.09 6.15
C ILE A 97 22.65 -0.72 5.62
N LYS A 98 23.35 0.37 5.94
CA LYS A 98 23.03 1.70 5.39
C LYS A 98 23.20 1.73 3.87
N ASN A 99 24.29 1.16 3.35
CA ASN A 99 24.56 1.10 1.92
C ASN A 99 23.52 0.23 1.20
N ASP A 100 23.23 -0.96 1.72
CA ASP A 100 22.20 -1.85 1.17
C ASP A 100 20.82 -1.18 1.19
N THR A 101 20.50 -0.45 2.27
CA THR A 101 19.24 0.29 2.38
C THR A 101 19.18 1.40 1.33
N ALA A 102 20.23 2.19 1.16
CA ALA A 102 20.26 3.24 0.15
C ALA A 102 20.15 2.67 -1.27
N GLN A 103 20.86 1.59 -1.55
CA GLN A 103 20.83 0.91 -2.84
C GLN A 103 19.43 0.37 -3.13
N GLU A 104 18.82 -0.40 -2.23
CA GLU A 104 17.52 -1.01 -2.47
C GLU A 104 16.37 0.01 -2.40
N ASN A 105 16.57 1.14 -1.72
CA ASN A 105 15.61 2.24 -1.67
C ASN A 105 15.65 3.17 -2.89
N ARG A 106 16.40 2.86 -3.96
CA ARG A 106 16.49 3.72 -5.17
C ARG A 106 15.19 3.87 -5.94
N SER A 107 14.33 2.84 -5.94
CA SER A 107 13.06 2.82 -6.67
C SER A 107 12.03 1.92 -5.98
N ASN A 108 10.75 2.03 -6.34
CA ASN A 108 9.72 1.12 -5.83
C ASN A 108 9.99 -0.33 -6.27
N VAL A 109 10.50 -0.55 -7.49
CA VAL A 109 10.83 -1.88 -8.02
C VAL A 109 11.83 -2.61 -7.12
N THR A 110 12.89 -1.91 -6.73
CA THR A 110 14.02 -2.49 -6.00
C THR A 110 13.67 -2.74 -4.54
N ARG A 111 12.96 -1.79 -3.90
CA ARG A 111 12.38 -1.98 -2.56
C ARG A 111 11.48 -3.20 -2.50
N THR A 112 10.58 -3.30 -3.48
CA THR A 112 9.58 -4.36 -3.55
C THR A 112 10.27 -5.72 -3.70
N ALA A 113 11.31 -5.82 -4.53
CA ALA A 113 12.11 -7.03 -4.67
C ALA A 113 12.84 -7.39 -3.36
N ALA A 114 13.46 -6.41 -2.68
CA ALA A 114 14.20 -6.62 -1.44
C ALA A 114 13.31 -7.20 -0.32
N TYR A 115 12.06 -6.74 -0.19
CA TYR A 115 11.10 -7.33 0.75
C TYR A 115 10.80 -8.80 0.45
N LEU A 116 10.66 -9.17 -0.82
CA LEU A 116 10.41 -10.56 -1.20
C LEU A 116 11.61 -11.44 -0.89
N GLU A 117 12.83 -10.96 -1.12
CA GLU A 117 14.06 -11.69 -0.78
C GLU A 117 14.20 -11.90 0.74
N CYS A 118 13.89 -10.89 1.56
CA CYS A 118 13.83 -11.06 3.01
C CYS A 118 12.88 -12.21 3.41
N TYR A 119 11.66 -12.22 2.86
CA TYR A 119 10.67 -13.25 3.18
C TYR A 119 11.07 -14.64 2.67
N ARG A 120 11.68 -14.73 1.48
CA ARG A 120 12.16 -16.00 0.91
C ARG A 120 13.25 -16.63 1.79
N GLY A 121 14.17 -15.82 2.32
CA GLY A 121 15.21 -16.29 3.23
C GLY A 121 14.70 -16.60 4.64
N TYR A 122 13.68 -15.86 5.11
CA TYR A 122 13.19 -15.91 6.48
C TYR A 122 11.65 -15.83 6.52
N PRO A 123 10.93 -16.95 6.26
CA PRO A 123 9.47 -16.96 6.15
C PRO A 123 8.70 -16.56 7.41
N GLU A 124 9.34 -16.56 8.57
CA GLU A 124 8.83 -16.00 9.82
C GLU A 124 8.69 -14.47 9.80
N LEU A 125 9.38 -13.76 8.88
CA LEU A 125 9.20 -12.33 8.67
C LEU A 125 7.92 -12.06 7.86
N HIS A 126 6.76 -12.38 8.42
CA HIS A 126 5.46 -12.22 7.77
C HIS A 126 5.26 -10.80 7.19
N TRP A 127 5.67 -9.76 7.93
CA TRP A 127 5.59 -8.37 7.48
C TRP A 127 6.34 -8.14 6.15
N ALA A 128 7.45 -8.83 5.88
CA ALA A 128 8.19 -8.65 4.63
C ALA A 128 7.37 -9.09 3.40
N LEU A 129 6.63 -10.21 3.46
CA LEU A 129 5.72 -10.59 2.37
C LEU A 129 4.57 -9.58 2.24
N LEU A 130 4.00 -9.13 3.35
CA LEU A 130 2.94 -8.14 3.34
C LEU A 130 3.41 -6.83 2.69
N ALA A 131 4.58 -6.32 3.10
CA ALA A 131 5.19 -5.12 2.57
C ALA A 131 5.53 -5.25 1.09
N HIS A 132 6.04 -6.41 0.64
CA HIS A 132 6.22 -6.72 -0.78
C HIS A 132 4.90 -6.50 -1.54
N LEU A 133 3.82 -7.15 -1.12
CA LEU A 133 2.53 -7.10 -1.83
C LEU A 133 1.89 -5.71 -1.80
N VAL A 134 1.94 -5.01 -0.67
CA VAL A 134 1.44 -3.63 -0.56
C VAL A 134 2.29 -2.68 -1.41
N SER A 135 3.60 -2.86 -1.46
CA SER A 135 4.47 -2.02 -2.29
C SER A 135 4.28 -2.26 -3.79
N ARG A 136 3.89 -3.49 -4.21
CA ARG A 136 3.45 -3.73 -5.60
C ARG A 136 2.23 -2.88 -5.98
N ASN A 137 1.29 -2.73 -5.05
CA ASN A 137 0.13 -1.85 -5.24
C ASN A 137 0.55 -0.39 -5.36
N GLY A 138 1.50 0.05 -4.52
CA GLY A 138 2.12 1.37 -4.65
C GLY A 138 2.77 1.59 -6.03
N GLY A 139 3.49 0.59 -6.54
CA GLY A 139 4.15 0.66 -7.85
C GLY A 139 3.18 0.85 -9.01
N TYR A 140 2.11 0.05 -9.08
CA TYR A 140 1.14 0.24 -10.16
C TYR A 140 0.32 1.51 -10.02
N ASN A 141 0.02 1.93 -8.79
CA ASN A 141 -0.60 3.22 -8.53
C ASN A 141 0.24 4.39 -9.08
N MET A 142 1.58 4.29 -9.01
CA MET A 142 2.48 5.27 -9.63
C MET A 142 2.45 5.22 -11.17
N THR A 143 2.45 4.02 -11.77
CA THR A 143 2.40 3.89 -13.25
C THR A 143 1.06 4.30 -13.84
N ASP A 144 -0.04 4.07 -13.11
CA ASP A 144 -1.40 4.41 -13.52
C ASP A 144 -1.56 5.90 -13.81
N LEU A 145 -0.82 6.77 -13.09
CA LEU A 145 -0.75 8.21 -13.36
C LEU A 145 -0.36 8.55 -14.80
N LYS A 146 0.31 7.63 -15.49
CA LYS A 146 0.73 7.71 -16.89
C LYS A 146 0.15 6.56 -17.76
N GLY A 147 -0.82 5.80 -17.24
CA GLY A 147 -1.55 4.78 -17.97
C GLY A 147 -2.71 5.35 -18.78
N GLY A 148 -3.33 4.54 -19.65
CA GLY A 148 -4.38 5.01 -20.58
C GLY A 148 -5.59 5.63 -19.87
N LEU A 149 -6.20 4.88 -18.95
CA LEU A 149 -7.45 5.30 -18.29
C LEU A 149 -7.29 6.51 -17.36
N ILE A 150 -6.21 6.56 -16.58
CA ILE A 150 -6.01 7.57 -15.52
C ILE A 150 -5.18 8.75 -16.02
N GLY A 151 -4.28 8.53 -16.99
CA GLY A 151 -3.35 9.55 -17.47
C GLY A 151 -4.02 10.83 -17.94
N ASN A 152 -5.19 10.75 -18.58
CA ASN A 152 -5.85 11.94 -19.10
C ASN A 152 -6.75 12.66 -18.08
N LEU A 153 -6.91 12.13 -16.87
CA LEU A 153 -7.78 12.70 -15.83
C LEU A 153 -7.09 13.79 -14.99
N PHE A 154 -5.76 13.82 -15.01
CA PHE A 154 -4.95 14.71 -14.19
C PHE A 154 -4.00 15.52 -15.07
N GLY A 155 -3.74 16.78 -14.72
CA GLY A 155 -2.69 17.56 -15.35
C GLY A 155 -1.30 17.02 -15.00
N GLU A 156 -0.29 17.27 -15.84
CA GLU A 156 1.09 16.79 -15.62
C GLU A 156 1.65 17.17 -14.24
N GLN A 157 1.37 18.38 -13.78
CA GLN A 157 1.83 18.84 -12.46
C GLN A 157 1.15 18.08 -11.30
N GLU A 158 -0.11 17.67 -11.47
CA GLU A 158 -0.83 16.90 -10.45
C GLU A 158 -0.32 15.47 -10.39
N LYS A 159 -0.06 14.85 -11.55
CA LYS A 159 0.59 13.54 -11.63
C LYS A 159 1.93 13.54 -10.88
N GLU A 160 2.74 14.57 -11.07
CA GLU A 160 4.02 14.71 -10.35
C GLU A 160 3.83 14.80 -8.83
N TRP A 161 2.84 15.58 -8.35
CA TRP A 161 2.56 15.66 -6.91
C TRP A 161 2.09 14.34 -6.31
N LEU A 162 1.24 13.61 -7.05
CA LEU A 162 0.73 12.31 -6.64
C LEU A 162 1.82 11.25 -6.64
N TYR A 163 2.65 11.22 -7.69
CA TYR A 163 3.82 10.37 -7.78
C TYR A 163 4.74 10.62 -6.59
N ARG A 164 5.08 11.88 -6.30
CA ARG A 164 5.90 12.25 -5.13
C ARG A 164 5.29 11.79 -3.81
N LEU A 165 3.97 11.91 -3.63
CA LEU A 165 3.30 11.44 -2.41
C LEU A 165 3.46 9.93 -2.26
N LEU A 166 3.10 9.17 -3.30
CA LEU A 166 3.18 7.71 -3.29
C LEU A 166 4.63 7.25 -3.06
N GLU A 167 5.56 7.85 -3.78
CA GLU A 167 6.97 7.48 -3.76
C GLU A 167 7.61 7.83 -2.41
N ARG A 168 7.30 9.00 -1.85
CA ARG A 168 7.77 9.41 -0.52
C ARG A 168 7.26 8.50 0.58
N CYS A 169 5.98 8.11 0.56
CA CYS A 169 5.44 7.12 1.49
C CYS A 169 6.24 5.81 1.42
N ASN A 170 6.34 5.21 0.23
CA ASN A 170 7.01 3.91 0.05
C ASN A 170 8.50 3.96 0.46
N ALA A 171 9.20 5.04 0.10
CA ALA A 171 10.61 5.21 0.40
C ALA A 171 10.88 5.39 1.90
N LEU A 172 10.04 6.15 2.62
CA LEU A 172 10.18 6.35 4.06
C LEU A 172 9.88 5.07 4.85
N ILE A 173 8.85 4.32 4.45
CA ILE A 173 8.53 3.03 5.05
C ILE A 173 9.71 2.06 4.93
N PHE A 174 10.28 1.96 3.72
CA PHE A 174 11.43 1.09 3.48
C PHE A 174 12.68 1.53 4.23
N GLN A 175 12.97 2.84 4.22
CA GLN A 175 14.12 3.41 4.90
C GLN A 175 14.10 3.17 6.42
N ASP A 176 12.93 3.05 7.03
CA ASP A 176 12.78 2.70 8.44
C ASP A 176 12.77 1.18 8.68
N ALA A 177 11.99 0.41 7.92
CA ALA A 177 11.76 -1.01 8.18
C ALA A 177 12.87 -1.93 7.67
N TYR A 178 13.45 -1.66 6.50
CA TYR A 178 14.42 -2.55 5.87
C TYR A 178 15.70 -2.77 6.70
N PRO A 179 16.31 -1.74 7.33
CA PRO A 179 17.42 -1.94 8.25
C PRO A 179 17.08 -2.88 9.42
N GLN A 180 15.84 -2.85 9.91
CA GLN A 180 15.37 -3.73 10.98
C GLN A 180 15.32 -5.19 10.53
N LEU A 181 14.81 -5.44 9.31
CA LEU A 181 14.82 -6.76 8.69
C LEU A 181 16.25 -7.28 8.50
N GLN A 182 17.14 -6.45 7.95
CA GLN A 182 18.55 -6.78 7.75
C GLN A 182 19.28 -7.11 9.06
N LEU A 183 19.02 -6.34 10.13
CA LEU A 183 19.54 -6.64 11.46
C LEU A 183 19.07 -8.01 11.97
N TYR A 184 17.79 -8.35 11.78
CA TYR A 184 17.28 -9.67 12.15
C TYR A 184 17.95 -10.80 11.36
N MET A 185 18.05 -10.67 10.03
CA MET A 185 18.68 -11.66 9.17
C MET A 185 20.15 -11.87 9.55
N HIS A 186 20.88 -10.79 9.83
CA HIS A 186 22.26 -10.86 10.31
C HIS A 186 22.35 -11.50 11.70
N SER A 187 21.46 -11.12 12.63
CA SER A 187 21.39 -11.73 13.97
C SER A 187 21.16 -13.24 13.90
N ARG A 188 20.28 -13.68 12.99
CA ARG A 188 20.00 -15.10 12.72
C ARG A 188 21.23 -15.84 12.21
N HIS A 189 21.99 -15.24 11.30
CA HIS A 189 23.21 -15.83 10.78
C HIS A 189 24.30 -15.94 11.86
N LEU A 190 24.42 -14.93 12.71
CA LEU A 190 25.44 -14.87 13.77
C LEU A 190 25.07 -15.69 15.01
N GLY A 191 23.79 -16.01 15.21
CA GLY A 191 23.29 -16.72 16.39
C GLY A 191 23.17 -15.84 17.65
N ARG A 192 23.22 -14.51 17.52
CA ARG A 192 23.05 -13.55 18.63
C ARG A 192 22.25 -12.33 18.19
N SER A 193 21.53 -11.70 19.11
CA SER A 193 20.80 -10.45 18.86
C SER A 193 21.77 -9.31 18.57
N CYS A 194 21.50 -8.55 17.51
CA CYS A 194 22.18 -7.28 17.19
C CYS A 194 21.23 -6.07 17.33
N PHE A 195 20.13 -6.19 18.08
CA PHE A 195 19.12 -5.13 18.19
C PHE A 195 19.56 -3.92 19.04
N HIS A 196 20.71 -3.99 19.70
CA HIS A 196 21.38 -2.81 20.26
C HIS A 196 21.73 -1.77 19.20
N LEU A 197 21.79 -2.16 17.92
CA LEU A 197 22.10 -1.29 16.78
C LEU A 197 20.88 -0.55 16.20
N LEU A 198 19.64 -0.91 16.57
CA LEU A 198 18.41 -0.25 16.06
C LEU A 198 18.46 1.29 16.16
N PRO A 199 18.93 1.90 17.27
CA PRO A 199 18.95 3.36 17.40
C PRO A 199 19.86 4.07 16.39
N TYR A 200 20.89 3.39 15.87
CA TYR A 200 21.79 3.95 14.86
C TYR A 200 21.16 4.03 13.47
N PHE A 201 20.03 3.34 13.26
CA PHE A 201 19.16 3.48 12.09
C PHE A 201 18.01 4.46 12.32
N HIS A 202 17.94 5.11 13.49
CA HIS A 202 16.85 5.98 13.91
C HIS A 202 15.48 5.28 14.00
N VAL A 203 15.49 3.96 14.21
CA VAL A 203 14.30 3.18 14.47
C VAL A 203 13.72 3.61 15.81
N SER A 204 12.40 3.78 15.87
CA SER A 204 11.71 4.17 17.10
C SER A 204 12.02 3.17 18.24
N PRO A 205 12.32 3.63 19.47
CA PRO A 205 12.48 2.77 20.63
C PRO A 205 11.26 1.87 20.88
N PHE A 206 10.07 2.27 20.38
CA PHE A 206 8.88 1.43 20.32
C PHE A 206 9.16 0.02 19.79
N MET A 207 10.00 -0.11 18.75
CA MET A 207 10.23 -1.39 18.07
C MET A 207 11.14 -2.36 18.83
N LYS A 208 11.96 -1.87 19.77
CA LYS A 208 12.98 -2.69 20.44
C LYS A 208 12.38 -3.88 21.21
N PRO A 209 11.36 -3.72 22.08
CA PRO A 209 10.78 -4.85 22.82
C PRO A 209 10.18 -5.93 21.92
N PHE A 210 9.64 -5.55 20.77
CA PHE A 210 9.04 -6.48 19.80
C PHE A 210 10.10 -7.28 19.05
N TRP A 211 11.21 -6.65 18.65
CA TRP A 211 12.33 -7.35 18.03
C TRP A 211 13.02 -8.33 18.98
N GLU A 212 13.26 -7.95 20.24
CA GLU A 212 13.85 -8.86 21.24
C GLU A 212 12.93 -10.05 21.54
N ARG A 213 11.61 -9.84 21.58
CA ARG A 213 10.64 -10.95 21.72
C ARG A 213 10.58 -11.82 20.49
N PHE A 214 10.59 -11.24 19.30
CA PHE A 214 10.66 -12.00 18.07
C PHE A 214 11.96 -12.83 17.99
N TRP A 215 13.07 -12.29 18.50
CA TRP A 215 14.34 -13.02 18.66
C TRP A 215 14.22 -14.26 19.55
N ALA A 216 13.48 -14.16 20.66
CA ALA A 216 13.30 -15.28 21.58
C ALA A 216 12.26 -16.29 21.09
N TRP A 217 11.11 -15.83 20.59
CA TRP A 217 9.90 -16.66 20.44
C TRP A 217 9.39 -16.82 19.01
N ARG A 218 9.90 -16.02 18.05
CA ARG A 218 9.46 -16.03 16.65
C ARG A 218 7.95 -15.75 16.46
N ASP A 219 7.34 -14.96 17.36
CA ASP A 219 5.96 -14.51 17.21
C ASP A 219 5.83 -13.53 16.04
N SER A 220 5.47 -14.09 14.88
CA SER A 220 5.40 -13.35 13.62
C SER A 220 4.22 -12.39 13.59
N SER A 221 3.12 -12.72 14.27
CA SER A 221 1.94 -11.85 14.33
C SER A 221 2.21 -10.61 15.16
N LEU A 222 2.80 -10.79 16.35
CA LEU A 222 3.09 -9.68 17.23
C LEU A 222 4.08 -8.70 16.58
N LEU A 223 5.17 -9.21 16.00
CA LEU A 223 6.13 -8.37 15.27
C LEU A 223 5.47 -7.65 14.09
N THR A 224 4.64 -8.34 13.31
CA THR A 224 3.99 -7.75 12.13
C THR A 224 3.04 -6.62 12.52
N VAL A 225 2.24 -6.80 13.57
CA VAL A 225 1.37 -5.74 14.08
C VAL A 225 2.18 -4.55 14.61
N ALA A 226 3.29 -4.80 15.31
CA ALA A 226 4.18 -3.73 15.77
C ALA A 226 4.80 -2.95 14.60
N LEU A 227 5.30 -3.64 13.57
CA LEU A 227 5.83 -3.00 12.36
C LEU A 227 4.76 -2.17 11.63
N ILE A 228 3.51 -2.65 11.55
CA ILE A 228 2.38 -1.87 11.00
C ILE A 228 2.13 -0.60 11.81
N ILE A 229 2.10 -0.68 13.14
CA ILE A 229 1.91 0.50 14.00
C ILE A 229 3.05 1.49 13.81
N ASN A 230 4.30 1.01 13.82
CA ASN A 230 5.48 1.83 13.64
C ASN A 230 5.48 2.52 12.27
N GLU A 231 5.22 1.78 11.19
CA GLU A 231 5.13 2.29 9.83
C GLU A 231 4.10 3.44 9.72
N GLN A 232 2.88 3.21 10.20
CA GLN A 232 1.78 4.15 10.04
C GLN A 232 1.98 5.43 10.86
N ASN A 233 2.62 5.34 12.03
CA ASN A 233 3.03 6.52 12.80
C ASN A 233 4.24 7.21 12.20
N TYR A 234 5.19 6.47 11.64
CA TYR A 234 6.40 7.01 11.02
C TYR A 234 6.05 7.97 9.87
N ILE A 235 5.10 7.57 9.01
CA ILE A 235 4.66 8.38 7.86
C ILE A 235 3.65 9.48 8.22
N GLU A 236 2.98 9.38 9.38
CA GLU A 236 1.92 10.30 9.78
C GLU A 236 2.42 11.75 9.79
N GLY A 237 3.48 12.03 10.55
CA GLY A 237 4.03 13.38 10.63
C GLY A 237 4.97 13.73 9.47
N ARG A 238 5.47 12.75 8.71
CA ARG A 238 6.47 12.96 7.64
C ARG A 238 5.86 13.14 6.26
N VAL A 239 4.63 12.68 6.06
CA VAL A 239 3.95 12.70 4.77
C VAL A 239 2.50 13.13 4.91
N VAL A 240 1.73 12.47 5.77
CA VAL A 240 0.27 12.71 5.86
C VAL A 240 -0.04 14.12 6.38
N LYS A 241 0.71 14.56 7.40
CA LYS A 241 0.61 15.90 8.00
C LYS A 241 1.58 16.93 7.41
N ASP A 242 2.35 16.55 6.41
CA ASP A 242 3.33 17.45 5.81
C ASP A 242 2.60 18.59 5.04
N PRO A 243 2.93 19.87 5.29
CA PRO A 243 2.22 21.00 4.68
C PRO A 243 2.28 21.03 3.15
N TYR A 244 3.35 20.51 2.55
CA TYR A 244 3.46 20.43 1.08
C TYR A 244 2.44 19.43 0.55
N PHE A 245 2.42 18.21 1.07
CA PHE A 245 1.46 17.20 0.62
C PHE A 245 0.02 17.55 0.94
N GLN A 246 -0.23 18.19 2.09
CA GLN A 246 -1.55 18.71 2.42
C GLN A 246 -2.03 19.75 1.42
N LYS A 247 -1.20 20.75 1.11
CA LYS A 247 -1.57 21.81 0.20
C LYS A 247 -1.82 21.32 -1.23
N PHE A 248 -0.96 20.43 -1.73
CA PHE A 248 -0.96 20.06 -3.15
C PHE A 248 -1.76 18.79 -3.46
N VAL A 249 -1.97 17.93 -2.48
CA VAL A 249 -2.63 16.64 -2.67
C VAL A 249 -3.78 16.46 -1.68
N THR A 250 -3.50 16.31 -0.37
CA THR A 250 -4.49 15.71 0.55
C THR A 250 -5.60 16.65 1.02
N HIS A 251 -5.46 17.98 0.94
CA HIS A 251 -6.54 18.93 1.25
C HIS A 251 -7.30 19.46 0.03
N LYS A 252 -6.99 18.97 -1.19
CA LYS A 252 -7.78 19.36 -2.36
C LYS A 252 -9.18 18.76 -2.25
N PRO A 253 -10.26 19.50 -2.56
CA PRO A 253 -11.62 18.93 -2.57
C PRO A 253 -11.72 17.66 -3.43
N GLY A 254 -11.01 17.62 -4.57
CA GLY A 254 -10.92 16.44 -5.43
C GLY A 254 -10.22 15.22 -4.82
N PHE A 255 -9.47 15.39 -3.72
CA PHE A 255 -8.86 14.30 -2.96
C PHE A 255 -9.89 13.53 -2.12
N TYR A 256 -10.90 14.22 -1.57
CA TYR A 256 -11.96 13.63 -0.74
C TYR A 256 -13.27 13.38 -1.49
N LEU A 257 -13.55 14.13 -2.58
CA LEU A 257 -14.77 13.99 -3.37
C LEU A 257 -14.75 12.75 -4.29
N HIS A 258 -13.56 12.23 -4.56
CA HIS A 258 -13.32 11.02 -5.33
C HIS A 258 -12.31 10.16 -4.56
N ASP A 259 -12.80 9.34 -3.62
CA ASP A 259 -12.08 8.15 -3.13
C ASP A 259 -11.43 7.48 -4.34
N TRP A 260 -10.13 7.70 -4.47
CA TRP A 260 -9.47 7.78 -5.77
C TRP A 260 -9.69 6.53 -6.61
N LEU A 261 -9.85 6.75 -7.92
CA LEU A 261 -9.96 5.82 -9.04
C LEU A 261 -9.03 4.58 -8.90
N GLN A 262 -9.36 3.66 -7.99
CA GLN A 262 -8.63 2.47 -7.57
C GLN A 262 -7.38 2.63 -6.66
N LEU A 263 -6.89 3.84 -6.34
CA LEU A 263 -5.69 3.95 -5.47
C LEU A 263 -5.96 3.55 -4.02
N ASN A 264 -7.22 3.53 -3.61
CA ASN A 264 -7.65 3.15 -2.28
C ASN A 264 -7.82 1.64 -2.09
N GLN A 265 -7.59 0.86 -3.15
CA GLN A 265 -7.66 -0.60 -3.10
C GLN A 265 -6.27 -1.18 -2.94
N VAL A 266 -6.13 -2.15 -2.03
CA VAL A 266 -4.93 -3.00 -1.96
C VAL A 266 -5.35 -4.42 -2.28
N ILE A 267 -4.81 -4.93 -3.39
CA ILE A 267 -5.16 -6.23 -3.98
C ILE A 267 -3.93 -7.14 -4.13
N PHE A 268 -4.14 -8.42 -3.85
CA PHE A 268 -3.18 -9.51 -3.94
C PHE A 268 -3.70 -10.52 -4.98
N PRO A 269 -2.97 -10.74 -6.08
CA PRO A 269 -3.34 -11.73 -7.08
C PRO A 269 -3.25 -13.15 -6.51
N LEU A 270 -4.29 -13.95 -6.75
CA LEU A 270 -4.33 -15.38 -6.43
C LEU A 270 -3.78 -16.25 -7.58
N GLY A 271 -3.18 -15.62 -8.58
CA GLY A 271 -2.65 -16.23 -9.80
C GLY A 271 -2.62 -15.23 -10.95
N LEU A 272 -1.87 -15.52 -12.01
CA LEU A 272 -1.80 -14.67 -13.20
C LEU A 272 -3.15 -14.66 -13.92
N ASN A 273 -3.71 -13.48 -14.18
CA ASN A 273 -5.10 -13.31 -14.64
C ASN A 273 -6.16 -13.98 -13.73
N GLY A 274 -5.80 -14.30 -12.49
CA GLY A 274 -6.60 -15.09 -11.55
C GLY A 274 -7.57 -14.25 -10.72
N GLY A 275 -8.07 -14.83 -9.62
CA GLY A 275 -8.84 -14.08 -8.63
C GLY A 275 -7.99 -13.02 -7.91
N LEU A 276 -8.66 -12.08 -7.25
CA LEU A 276 -8.02 -11.11 -6.36
C LEU A 276 -8.52 -11.30 -4.94
N ALA A 277 -7.61 -11.29 -3.98
CA ALA A 277 -7.92 -11.01 -2.58
C ALA A 277 -7.51 -9.55 -2.27
N GLY A 278 -8.17 -8.87 -1.34
CA GLY A 278 -7.78 -7.51 -0.99
C GLY A 278 -8.84 -6.78 -0.19
N LEU A 279 -8.59 -5.51 0.08
CA LEU A 279 -9.46 -4.64 0.84
C LEU A 279 -9.48 -3.23 0.23
N VAL A 280 -10.54 -2.48 0.53
CA VAL A 280 -10.68 -1.06 0.17
C VAL A 280 -10.53 -0.22 1.44
N MET A 281 -9.69 0.80 1.39
CA MET A 281 -9.52 1.77 2.46
C MET A 281 -10.40 2.98 2.14
N GLU A 282 -11.19 3.44 3.11
CA GLU A 282 -12.14 4.54 2.89
C GLU A 282 -11.47 5.88 3.16
N ARG A 283 -10.71 6.02 4.25
CA ARG A 283 -10.15 7.29 4.69
C ARG A 283 -8.68 7.18 5.06
N PHE A 284 -7.82 7.32 4.06
CA PHE A 284 -6.36 7.33 4.23
C PHE A 284 -5.87 8.38 5.24
N GLY A 285 -6.58 9.51 5.40
CA GLY A 285 -6.19 10.57 6.35
C GLY A 285 -6.24 10.17 7.83
N HIS A 286 -6.91 9.07 8.20
CA HIS A 286 -7.05 8.65 9.59
C HIS A 286 -6.05 7.55 9.96
N LEU A 287 -5.18 7.85 10.94
CA LEU A 287 -4.15 6.93 11.43
C LEU A 287 -4.72 5.59 11.90
N ASP A 288 -5.76 5.60 12.73
CA ASP A 288 -6.40 4.40 13.30
C ASP A 288 -6.93 3.48 12.20
N GLU A 289 -7.51 4.09 11.16
CA GLU A 289 -8.04 3.37 10.02
C GLU A 289 -6.92 2.70 9.20
N ARG A 290 -5.81 3.42 8.95
CA ARG A 290 -4.67 2.83 8.24
C ARG A 290 -4.04 1.67 9.01
N ILE A 291 -3.93 1.79 10.34
CA ILE A 291 -3.42 0.70 11.20
C ILE A 291 -4.38 -0.50 11.18
N GLY A 292 -5.69 -0.26 11.32
CA GLY A 292 -6.70 -1.31 11.23
C GLY A 292 -6.71 -2.00 9.86
N PHE A 293 -6.52 -1.23 8.79
CA PHE A 293 -6.42 -1.71 7.42
C PHE A 293 -5.21 -2.62 7.23
N GLY A 294 -4.02 -2.19 7.67
CA GLY A 294 -2.80 -2.99 7.62
C GLY A 294 -2.93 -4.33 8.37
N LYS A 295 -3.52 -4.32 9.56
CA LYS A 295 -3.82 -5.57 10.31
C LYS A 295 -4.81 -6.47 9.59
N SER A 296 -5.82 -5.90 8.94
CA SER A 296 -6.83 -6.66 8.20
C SER A 296 -6.23 -7.33 6.96
N LEU A 297 -5.34 -6.62 6.25
CA LEU A 297 -4.54 -7.20 5.15
C LEU A 297 -3.63 -8.33 5.66
N TYR A 298 -2.95 -8.13 6.79
CA TYR A 298 -2.15 -9.17 7.42
C TYR A 298 -2.98 -10.42 7.75
N ALA A 299 -4.12 -10.24 8.44
CA ALA A 299 -5.00 -11.35 8.82
C ALA A 299 -5.60 -12.06 7.61
N MET A 300 -5.92 -11.33 6.54
CA MET A 300 -6.38 -11.91 5.27
C MET A 300 -5.28 -12.77 4.63
N LEU A 301 -4.05 -12.23 4.54
CA LEU A 301 -2.94 -12.91 3.87
C LEU A 301 -2.49 -14.16 4.63
N PHE A 302 -2.27 -14.05 5.94
CA PHE A 302 -1.67 -15.11 6.75
C PHE A 302 -2.67 -15.95 7.55
N GLY A 303 -3.93 -15.52 7.62
CA GLY A 303 -5.00 -16.23 8.34
C GLY A 303 -5.77 -17.24 7.50
N HIS A 304 -5.52 -17.29 6.20
CA HIS A 304 -6.14 -18.21 5.24
C HIS A 304 -5.07 -18.93 4.42
N GLN A 305 -4.93 -20.24 4.60
CA GLN A 305 -3.87 -21.02 3.97
C GLN A 305 -3.92 -20.93 2.45
N GLN A 306 -5.13 -21.04 1.88
CA GLN A 306 -5.33 -20.98 0.43
C GLN A 306 -4.92 -19.62 -0.16
N VAL A 307 -5.14 -18.52 0.57
CA VAL A 307 -4.71 -17.18 0.14
C VAL A 307 -3.19 -17.09 0.18
N LEU A 308 -2.58 -17.48 1.30
CA LEU A 308 -1.12 -17.45 1.46
C LEU A 308 -0.41 -18.24 0.36
N ASP A 309 -0.85 -19.46 0.07
CA ASP A 309 -0.22 -20.33 -0.91
C ASP A 309 -0.27 -19.74 -2.32
N GLN A 310 -1.45 -19.28 -2.75
CA GLN A 310 -1.65 -18.71 -4.08
C GLN A 310 -0.90 -17.39 -4.26
N VAL A 311 -0.98 -16.49 -3.27
CA VAL A 311 -0.28 -15.20 -3.31
C VAL A 311 1.24 -15.40 -3.28
N SER A 312 1.73 -16.34 -2.46
CA SER A 312 3.17 -16.66 -2.40
C SER A 312 3.67 -17.27 -3.71
N ALA A 313 2.88 -18.15 -4.34
CA ALA A 313 3.20 -18.71 -5.64
C ALA A 313 3.27 -17.62 -6.72
N PHE A 314 2.27 -16.72 -6.74
CA PHE A 314 2.23 -15.57 -7.65
C PHE A 314 3.45 -14.65 -7.47
N ALA A 315 3.73 -14.23 -6.23
CA ALA A 315 4.86 -13.36 -5.92
C ALA A 315 6.20 -14.00 -6.32
N LYS A 316 6.31 -15.34 -6.25
CA LYS A 316 7.49 -16.07 -6.71
C LYS A 316 7.64 -16.11 -8.22
N SER A 317 6.54 -16.26 -8.95
CA SER A 317 6.56 -16.45 -10.41
C SER A 317 6.56 -15.16 -11.23
N VAL A 318 6.07 -14.05 -10.67
CA VAL A 318 5.87 -12.80 -11.40
C VAL A 318 6.74 -11.69 -10.81
N PRO A 319 7.83 -11.29 -11.49
CA PRO A 319 8.62 -10.11 -11.14
C PRO A 319 7.77 -8.85 -11.06
N HIS A 320 8.12 -7.92 -10.18
CA HIS A 320 7.44 -6.64 -10.07
C HIS A 320 8.06 -5.61 -11.01
N THR A 321 7.26 -5.05 -11.91
CA THR A 321 7.66 -3.99 -12.85
C THR A 321 6.99 -2.65 -12.53
N GLY A 322 6.02 -2.67 -11.62
CA GLY A 322 5.09 -1.56 -11.42
C GLY A 322 3.93 -1.56 -12.42
N SER A 323 3.90 -2.38 -13.46
CA SER A 323 2.76 -2.41 -14.38
C SER A 323 1.60 -3.25 -13.85
N ARG A 324 0.35 -2.86 -14.15
CA ARG A 324 -0.82 -3.73 -13.96
C ARG A 324 -0.79 -5.00 -14.81
N SER A 325 0.02 -5.01 -15.86
CA SER A 325 0.25 -6.21 -16.66
C SER A 325 0.96 -7.32 -15.88
N ASP A 326 1.60 -7.01 -14.74
CA ASP A 326 2.09 -8.02 -13.80
C ASP A 326 0.93 -8.87 -13.26
N TYR A 327 -0.24 -8.27 -13.06
CA TYR A 327 -1.38 -8.94 -12.43
C TYR A 327 -2.30 -9.56 -13.50
N TRP A 328 -2.55 -8.81 -14.58
CA TRP A 328 -3.52 -9.15 -15.62
C TRP A 328 -2.99 -8.83 -17.03
N PRO A 329 -2.03 -9.60 -17.57
CA PRO A 329 -1.51 -9.36 -18.92
C PRO A 329 -2.54 -9.58 -20.04
N GLY A 330 -3.66 -10.23 -19.73
CA GLY A 330 -4.81 -10.35 -20.63
C GLY A 330 -5.64 -9.06 -20.74
N LEU A 331 -5.58 -8.17 -19.75
CA LEU A 331 -6.32 -6.89 -19.73
C LEU A 331 -5.40 -5.68 -19.92
N PHE A 332 -4.14 -5.76 -19.47
CA PHE A 332 -3.18 -4.67 -19.52
C PHE A 332 -1.94 -5.02 -20.35
N THR A 333 -1.31 -4.02 -20.95
CA THR A 333 -0.06 -4.15 -21.70
C THR A 333 0.87 -2.96 -21.43
N PRO A 334 2.18 -3.19 -21.22
CA PRO A 334 3.16 -2.11 -21.14
C PRO A 334 3.58 -1.59 -22.53
N ASN A 335 3.20 -2.29 -23.60
CA ASN A 335 3.44 -1.85 -24.97
C ASN A 335 2.30 -0.94 -25.42
N GLU A 336 2.61 0.35 -25.58
CA GLU A 336 1.67 1.39 -26.00
C GLU A 336 1.06 1.11 -27.38
N GLN A 337 1.84 0.61 -28.35
CA GLN A 337 1.35 0.33 -29.70
C GLN A 337 0.35 -0.85 -29.76
N LYS A 338 0.33 -1.70 -28.72
CA LYS A 338 -0.58 -2.84 -28.58
C LYS A 338 -1.76 -2.53 -27.66
N ALA A 339 -1.85 -1.31 -27.14
CA ALA A 339 -2.94 -0.88 -26.28
C ALA A 339 -4.08 -0.28 -27.11
N LEU A 340 -5.28 -0.28 -26.54
CA LEU A 340 -6.34 0.63 -26.97
C LEU A 340 -5.92 2.05 -26.64
N HIS A 341 -6.29 2.98 -27.51
CA HIS A 341 -6.05 4.40 -27.31
C HIS A 341 -7.35 5.11 -26.91
N SER A 342 -7.23 6.21 -26.20
CA SER A 342 -8.36 7.12 -25.94
C SER A 342 -8.91 7.68 -27.27
N PRO A 343 -10.24 7.81 -27.44
CA PRO A 343 -11.31 7.54 -26.46
C PRO A 343 -11.86 6.09 -26.48
N ASP A 344 -11.38 5.25 -27.41
CA ASP A 344 -11.93 3.90 -27.66
C ASP A 344 -11.79 2.96 -26.46
N GLU A 345 -10.73 3.14 -25.65
CA GLU A 345 -10.49 2.32 -24.45
C GLU A 345 -11.66 2.40 -23.45
N SER A 346 -12.15 3.61 -23.16
CA SER A 346 -13.18 3.83 -22.15
C SER A 346 -14.55 3.43 -22.67
N ALA A 347 -14.85 3.75 -23.94
CA ALA A 347 -16.10 3.34 -24.57
C ALA A 347 -16.23 1.81 -24.62
N THR A 348 -15.14 1.11 -24.98
CA THR A 348 -15.12 -0.36 -25.07
C THR A 348 -15.31 -1.00 -23.69
N LEU A 349 -14.66 -0.48 -22.65
CA LEU A 349 -14.78 -0.98 -21.28
C LEU A 349 -16.20 -0.79 -20.70
N LEU A 350 -16.90 0.28 -21.11
CA LEU A 350 -18.28 0.54 -20.67
C LEU A 350 -19.31 -0.29 -21.47
N ALA A 351 -18.99 -0.65 -22.71
CA ALA A 351 -19.86 -1.45 -23.56
C ALA A 351 -19.80 -2.96 -23.24
N HIS A 352 -18.69 -3.45 -22.68
CA HIS A 352 -18.47 -4.88 -22.46
C HIS A 352 -18.21 -5.21 -20.99
N GLU A 353 -18.46 -6.46 -20.62
CA GLU A 353 -18.10 -6.91 -19.28
C GLU A 353 -16.57 -6.91 -19.08
N TRP A 354 -15.84 -7.42 -20.08
CA TRP A 354 -14.39 -7.41 -20.18
C TRP A 354 -13.99 -6.94 -21.57
N LEU A 355 -12.77 -6.42 -21.73
CA LEU A 355 -12.28 -6.08 -23.06
C LEU A 355 -12.30 -7.32 -23.97
N PRO A 356 -12.69 -7.17 -25.26
CA PRO A 356 -12.63 -8.25 -26.24
C PRO A 356 -11.21 -8.85 -26.33
N PRO A 357 -11.09 -10.15 -26.67
CA PRO A 357 -9.79 -10.80 -26.81
C PRO A 357 -8.84 -10.03 -27.74
N GLY A 358 -7.60 -9.82 -27.30
CA GLY A 358 -6.57 -9.08 -28.04
C GLY A 358 -6.55 -7.57 -27.79
N GLN A 359 -7.61 -7.00 -27.20
CA GLN A 359 -7.65 -5.59 -26.80
C GLN A 359 -7.20 -5.43 -25.35
N ARG A 360 -6.31 -4.48 -25.09
CA ARG A 360 -5.71 -4.27 -23.76
C ARG A 360 -5.55 -2.79 -23.45
N LEU A 361 -5.55 -2.46 -22.17
CA LEU A 361 -5.32 -1.12 -21.67
C LEU A 361 -3.82 -0.86 -21.50
N TYR A 362 -3.40 0.36 -21.77
CA TYR A 362 -2.02 0.76 -21.55
C TYR A 362 -1.71 0.87 -20.05
N SER A 363 -0.71 0.13 -19.57
CA SER A 363 -0.17 0.23 -18.22
C SER A 363 1.36 0.10 -18.31
N PRO A 364 2.09 1.22 -18.28
CA PRO A 364 3.55 1.21 -18.46
C PRO A 364 4.27 0.51 -17.31
N GLU A 365 5.52 0.15 -17.54
CA GLU A 365 6.45 -0.21 -16.46
C GLU A 365 6.96 1.05 -15.76
N LEU A 366 7.23 0.97 -14.45
CA LEU A 366 7.62 2.13 -13.65
C LEU A 366 8.84 2.87 -14.19
N ASN A 367 9.90 2.12 -14.47
CA ASN A 367 11.18 2.68 -14.93
C ASN A 367 11.11 3.24 -16.36
N ALA A 368 10.04 2.94 -17.11
CA ALA A 368 9.83 3.51 -18.44
C ALA A 368 9.22 4.91 -18.38
N VAL A 369 8.52 5.25 -17.29
CA VAL A 369 7.74 6.49 -17.19
C VAL A 369 8.09 7.36 -16.00
N TRP A 370 8.83 6.85 -15.02
CA TRP A 370 9.34 7.59 -13.87
C TRP A 370 10.83 7.30 -13.69
N SER A 371 11.61 8.35 -13.45
CA SER A 371 13.02 8.24 -13.09
C SER A 371 13.19 8.13 -11.58
N ASP A 372 14.28 7.52 -11.14
CA ASP A 372 14.72 7.57 -9.76
C ASP A 372 14.91 9.04 -9.33
N THR A 373 14.24 9.45 -8.26
CA THR A 373 14.26 10.84 -7.78
C THR A 373 14.98 10.89 -6.44
N ALA A 374 15.91 11.84 -6.30
CA ALA A 374 16.55 12.11 -5.01
C ALA A 374 15.51 12.58 -3.99
N TYR A 375 15.58 12.04 -2.78
CA TYR A 375 14.63 12.38 -1.72
C TYR A 375 15.04 13.63 -0.97
N ASP A 376 14.03 14.45 -0.60
CA ASP A 376 14.23 15.51 0.38
C ASP A 376 14.76 14.92 1.70
N PRO A 377 15.59 15.66 2.45
CA PRO A 377 16.05 15.24 3.76
C PRO A 377 14.89 14.75 4.63
N ILE A 378 15.13 13.68 5.36
CA ILE A 378 14.10 13.04 6.18
C ILE A 378 14.08 13.77 7.53
N PRO A 379 12.94 14.34 7.94
CA PRO A 379 12.82 14.96 9.25
C PRO A 379 13.22 13.98 10.36
N ARG A 380 14.19 14.39 11.19
CA ARG A 380 14.73 13.57 12.28
C ARG A 380 14.00 13.91 13.57
N TYR A 381 13.05 13.08 13.92
CA TYR A 381 12.35 13.06 15.21
C TYR A 381 11.78 11.65 15.43
N ASP A 382 11.48 11.29 16.67
CA ASP A 382 10.76 10.04 16.95
C ASP A 382 9.27 10.33 17.14
N TRP A 383 8.41 9.46 16.64
CA TRP A 383 6.96 9.59 16.77
C TRP A 383 6.45 9.07 18.12
N PHE A 384 7.20 8.17 18.77
CA PHE A 384 6.80 7.53 20.03
C PHE A 384 7.09 8.41 21.24
N GLN A 385 6.32 9.49 21.36
CA GLN A 385 6.46 10.51 22.39
C GLN A 385 5.44 10.38 23.52
N ASP A 386 4.34 9.67 23.26
CA ASP A 386 3.27 9.44 24.22
C ASP A 386 2.64 8.05 24.03
N GLY A 387 1.89 7.61 25.06
CA GLY A 387 1.26 6.29 25.09
C GLY A 387 -0.01 6.16 24.23
N SER A 388 -0.43 7.18 23.46
CA SER A 388 -1.70 7.14 22.71
C SER A 388 -1.75 6.01 21.69
N THR A 389 -0.60 5.61 21.17
CA THR A 389 -0.45 4.55 20.15
C THR A 389 -0.50 3.13 20.72
N LEU A 390 -0.37 2.97 22.05
CA LEU A 390 -0.36 1.65 22.69
C LEU A 390 -1.70 0.94 22.54
N GLY A 391 -2.82 1.66 22.53
CA GLY A 391 -4.14 1.07 22.31
C GLY A 391 -4.30 0.36 20.95
N HIS A 392 -3.37 0.58 20.02
CA HIS A 392 -3.38 -0.04 18.71
C HIS A 392 -2.73 -1.42 18.67
N LEU A 393 -2.05 -1.92 19.69
CA LEU A 393 -1.51 -3.27 19.63
C LEU A 393 -2.60 -4.27 20.07
N SER A 394 -3.20 -4.94 19.09
CA SER A 394 -4.31 -5.87 19.28
C SER A 394 -4.34 -6.96 18.22
N GLU A 395 -4.96 -8.09 18.56
CA GLU A 395 -5.07 -9.26 17.67
C GLU A 395 -5.67 -8.87 16.32
N PRO A 396 -5.00 -9.22 15.20
CA PRO A 396 -5.47 -8.87 13.87
C PRO A 396 -6.70 -9.71 13.49
N ARG A 397 -7.77 -9.06 13.05
CA ARG A 397 -9.05 -9.70 12.74
C ARG A 397 -9.16 -10.08 11.28
N ARG A 398 -9.54 -11.33 11.01
CA ARG A 398 -9.76 -11.82 9.64
C ARG A 398 -11.00 -11.16 9.03
N PRO A 399 -10.90 -10.52 7.86
CA PRO A 399 -12.06 -9.99 7.17
C PRO A 399 -12.94 -11.13 6.63
N LEU A 400 -14.26 -10.91 6.55
CA LEU A 400 -15.20 -11.90 6.00
C LEU A 400 -15.37 -11.78 4.48
N LEU A 401 -15.22 -10.57 3.97
CA LEU A 401 -15.37 -10.21 2.57
C LEU A 401 -14.05 -9.60 2.10
N PHE A 402 -13.35 -10.32 1.22
CA PHE A 402 -12.04 -9.92 0.73
C PHE A 402 -11.74 -10.40 -0.69
N ALA A 403 -12.67 -11.10 -1.36
CA ALA A 403 -12.57 -11.33 -2.79
C ALA A 403 -12.84 -10.02 -3.53
N MET A 404 -11.85 -9.57 -4.30
CA MET A 404 -11.81 -8.21 -4.85
C MET A 404 -12.03 -8.16 -6.37
N ARG A 405 -12.20 -9.29 -7.07
CA ARG A 405 -12.29 -9.28 -8.54
C ARG A 405 -13.37 -8.35 -9.07
N HIS A 406 -14.59 -8.46 -8.54
CA HIS A 406 -15.72 -7.65 -8.97
C HIS A 406 -15.60 -6.18 -8.52
N GLU A 407 -15.19 -5.94 -7.27
CA GLU A 407 -15.02 -4.58 -6.74
C GLU A 407 -13.89 -3.83 -7.47
N HIS A 408 -12.81 -4.53 -7.79
CA HIS A 408 -11.69 -3.99 -8.55
C HIS A 408 -12.12 -3.63 -9.98
N ARG A 409 -12.81 -4.55 -10.66
CA ARG A 409 -13.39 -4.29 -11.99
C ARG A 409 -14.30 -3.07 -11.99
N HIS A 410 -15.20 -2.98 -11.01
CA HIS A 410 -16.10 -1.85 -10.86
C HIS A 410 -15.33 -0.53 -10.66
N GLY A 411 -14.20 -0.55 -9.93
CA GLY A 411 -13.26 0.56 -9.84
C GLY A 411 -12.68 0.99 -11.20
N ILE A 412 -12.26 0.03 -12.04
CA ILE A 412 -11.78 0.29 -13.42
C ILE A 412 -12.90 0.93 -14.27
N GLN A 413 -14.12 0.41 -14.20
CA GLN A 413 -15.25 0.98 -14.95
C GLN A 413 -15.61 2.40 -14.49
N LYS A 414 -15.63 2.68 -13.18
CA LYS A 414 -15.80 4.04 -12.64
C LYS A 414 -14.74 4.99 -13.20
N THR A 415 -13.51 4.49 -13.37
CA THR A 415 -12.41 5.27 -13.95
C THR A 415 -12.67 5.61 -15.41
N ALA A 416 -13.10 4.64 -16.21
CA ALA A 416 -13.51 4.89 -17.59
C ALA A 416 -14.71 5.85 -17.69
N MET A 417 -15.69 5.77 -16.78
CA MET A 417 -16.81 6.73 -16.74
C MET A 417 -16.32 8.16 -16.47
N ALA A 418 -15.42 8.32 -15.50
CA ALA A 418 -14.81 9.61 -15.20
C ALA A 418 -14.03 10.15 -16.41
N HIS A 419 -13.29 9.29 -17.11
CA HIS A 419 -12.53 9.65 -18.32
C HIS A 419 -13.46 10.15 -19.44
N VAL A 420 -14.55 9.43 -19.73
CA VAL A 420 -15.54 9.85 -20.74
C VAL A 420 -16.20 11.17 -20.36
N ALA A 421 -16.56 11.34 -19.09
CA ALA A 421 -17.14 12.58 -18.59
C ALA A 421 -16.16 13.76 -18.71
N HIS A 422 -14.89 13.55 -18.37
CA HIS A 422 -13.84 14.55 -18.49
C HIS A 422 -13.63 14.99 -19.95
N ASN A 423 -13.50 14.04 -20.88
CA ASN A 423 -13.32 14.33 -22.30
C ASN A 423 -14.54 15.05 -22.91
N SER A 424 -15.75 14.76 -22.43
CA SER A 424 -16.98 15.42 -22.88
C SER A 424 -17.10 16.88 -22.40
N LEU A 425 -16.35 17.27 -21.36
CA LEU A 425 -16.33 18.61 -20.78
C LEU A 425 -15.21 19.49 -21.37
N GLN A 426 -14.23 18.91 -22.05
CA GLN A 426 -13.21 19.69 -22.77
C GLN A 426 -13.81 20.22 -24.08
N PRO A 427 -13.76 21.53 -24.36
CA PRO A 427 -14.23 22.05 -25.63
C PRO A 427 -13.40 21.44 -26.78
N PHE A 428 -14.09 20.95 -27.81
CA PHE A 428 -13.44 20.59 -29.08
C PHE A 428 -12.63 21.80 -29.56
N HIS A 429 -11.31 21.66 -29.59
CA HIS A 429 -10.40 22.65 -30.18
C HIS A 429 -10.17 22.37 -31.66
#